data_AF-I7JXK7-F1
#
_entry.id   AF-I7JXK7-F1
#
_cell.length_a   1.000
_cell.length_b   1.000
_cell.length_c   1.000
_cell.angle_alpha   90.00
_cell.angle_beta   90.00
_cell.angle_gamma   90.00
#
_symmetry.space_group_name_H-M   'P 1'
#
loop_
_entity.id
_entity.type
_entity.pdbx_description
1 polymer ?
#
loop_
_entity_poly.entity_id
_entity_poly.type
_entity_poly.pdbx_seq_one_letter_code
_entity_poly.pdbx_strand_id
1 'polypeptide(L)' 'MRDAVTIDGVELMGYTMWGCIDLVSAGTGEMRKRYGFVYVNKDDEGKGDLSRTPKDSFYWYKKVIASQGEDLSE' A
#
# COMPACT_ATOMS: atom_id res chain seq x y z
N MET A 1 -13.16 -7.74 -4.54
CA MET A 1 -12.43 -8.14 -5.77
C MET A 1 -12.58 -9.64 -6.04
N ARG A 2 -12.32 -10.51 -5.06
CA ARG A 2 -12.49 -11.98 -5.22
C ARG A 2 -13.86 -12.34 -5.80
N ASP A 3 -14.94 -11.90 -5.15
CA ASP A 3 -16.32 -12.19 -5.60
C ASP A 3 -16.61 -11.71 -7.03
N ALA A 4 -16.15 -10.51 -7.40
CA ALA A 4 -16.31 -10.00 -8.77
C ALA A 4 -15.63 -10.90 -9.81
N VAL A 5 -14.50 -11.52 -9.47
CA VAL A 5 -13.80 -12.46 -10.37
C VAL A 5 -14.46 -13.85 -10.32
N THR A 6 -14.78 -14.37 -9.14
CA THR A 6 -15.18 -15.78 -8.96
C THR A 6 -16.67 -16.04 -9.07
N ILE A 7 -17.51 -15.05 -8.77
CA ILE A 7 -18.98 -15.12 -8.82
C ILE A 7 -19.48 -14.43 -10.08
N ASP A 8 -19.01 -13.21 -10.34
CA ASP A 8 -19.52 -12.39 -11.46
C ASP A 8 -18.75 -12.59 -12.77
N GLY A 9 -17.61 -13.30 -12.76
CA GLY A 9 -16.84 -13.65 -13.95
C GLY A 9 -16.09 -12.47 -14.59
N VAL A 10 -15.82 -11.40 -13.85
CA VAL A 10 -15.08 -10.23 -14.34
C VAL A 10 -13.63 -10.60 -14.64
N GLU A 11 -13.17 -10.29 -15.84
CA GLU A 11 -11.76 -10.42 -16.22
C GLU A 11 -10.94 -9.28 -15.61
N LEU A 12 -10.24 -9.57 -14.50
CA LEU A 12 -9.40 -8.62 -13.78
C LEU A 12 -7.92 -8.96 -13.98
N MET A 13 -7.17 -8.05 -14.61
CA MET A 13 -5.74 -8.25 -14.88
C MET A 13 -4.88 -8.22 -13.60
N GLY A 14 -5.26 -7.43 -12.60
CA GLY A 14 -4.49 -7.29 -11.37
C GLY A 14 -4.95 -6.14 -10.48
N TYR A 15 -4.22 -5.93 -9.39
CA TYR A 15 -4.49 -4.90 -8.39
C TYR A 15 -3.18 -4.23 -7.93
N THR A 16 -3.14 -2.91 -8.02
CA THR A 16 -1.96 -2.11 -7.63
C THR A 16 -2.35 -1.07 -6.59
N MET A 17 -1.85 -1.22 -5.36
CA MET A 17 -2.08 -0.28 -4.28
C MET A 17 -1.48 1.10 -4.58
N TRP A 18 -2.28 2.14 -4.41
CA TRP A 18 -1.82 3.52 -4.55
C TRP A 18 -0.80 3.86 -3.47
N GLY A 19 0.28 4.54 -3.87
CA GLY A 19 1.28 5.07 -2.96
C GLY A 19 1.93 3.99 -2.10
N CYS A 20 2.42 2.90 -2.70
CA CYS A 20 3.03 1.76 -2.01
C CYS A 20 4.23 2.12 -1.10
N ILE A 21 4.81 3.31 -1.30
CA ILE A 21 5.74 4.00 -0.40
C ILE A 21 5.14 5.36 -0.05
N ASP A 22 5.32 5.82 1.19
CA ASP A 22 4.80 7.13 1.61
C ASP A 22 5.28 8.25 0.67
N LEU A 23 4.34 9.07 0.23
CA LEU A 23 4.52 10.12 -0.77
C LEU A 23 3.66 11.34 -0.41
N VAL A 24 3.89 12.45 -1.11
CA VAL A 24 3.10 13.68 -0.96
C VAL A 24 1.71 13.49 -1.56
N SER A 25 0.65 13.69 -0.78
CA SER A 25 -0.72 13.54 -1.24
C SER A 25 -1.04 14.52 -2.38
N ALA A 26 -1.80 14.08 -3.39
CA ALA A 26 -2.14 14.93 -4.54
C ALA A 26 -3.10 16.08 -4.18
N GLY A 27 -4.09 15.83 -3.32
CA GLY A 27 -5.12 16.82 -3.01
C GLY A 27 -4.70 17.91 -2.02
N THR A 28 -3.85 17.56 -1.06
CA THR A 28 -3.50 18.46 0.06
C THR A 28 -2.00 18.77 0.16
N GLY A 29 -1.15 18.08 -0.61
CA GLY A 29 0.30 18.29 -0.55
C GLY A 29 0.94 17.75 0.73
N GLU A 30 0.32 16.76 1.38
CA GLU A 30 0.68 16.31 2.73
C GLU A 30 1.50 15.01 2.72
N MET A 31 2.58 14.97 3.50
CA MET A 31 3.28 13.76 3.92
C MET A 31 2.58 13.06 5.10
N ARG A 32 1.90 13.81 5.98
CA ARG A 32 1.18 13.22 7.12
C ARG A 32 0.04 12.28 6.70
N LYS A 33 -0.51 12.46 5.50
CA LYS A 33 -1.49 11.55 4.89
C LYS A 33 -0.77 10.39 4.20
N ARG A 34 -0.50 9.33 4.98
CA ARG A 34 0.36 8.20 4.58
C ARG A 34 -0.46 7.06 3.98
N TYR A 35 0.04 6.48 2.89
CA TYR A 35 -0.59 5.35 2.18
C TYR A 35 0.31 4.11 2.13
N GLY A 36 1.62 4.30 2.25
CA GLY A 36 2.58 3.28 1.86
C GLY A 36 2.68 2.12 2.82
N PHE A 37 3.11 0.99 2.26
CA PHE A 37 3.64 -0.13 3.03
C PHE A 37 5.03 0.19 3.58
N VAL A 38 5.73 1.13 2.94
CA VAL A 38 7.04 1.63 3.38
C VAL A 38 6.87 3.05 3.91
N TYR A 39 7.22 3.23 5.18
CA TYR A 39 7.31 4.55 5.81
C TYR A 39 8.48 5.33 5.22
N VAL A 40 8.29 6.62 5.01
CA VAL A 40 9.37 7.57 4.67
C VAL A 40 9.46 8.61 5.77
N ASN A 41 10.67 8.77 6.33
CA ASN A 41 10.96 9.80 7.32
C ASN A 41 11.03 11.18 6.67
N LYS A 42 9.85 11.75 6.43
CA LYS A 42 9.63 13.12 6.00
C LYS A 42 8.31 13.62 6.57
N ASP A 43 8.29 14.83 7.10
CA ASP A 43 7.08 15.54 7.54
C ASP A 43 6.62 16.59 6.52
N ASP A 44 5.53 17.30 6.84
CA ASP A 44 4.94 18.33 5.96
C ASP A 44 5.81 19.60 5.87
N GLU A 45 6.68 19.85 6.86
CA GLU A 45 7.67 20.93 6.83
C GLU A 45 8.93 20.54 6.04
N GLY A 46 8.98 19.30 5.54
CA GLY A 46 10.10 18.75 4.78
C GLY A 46 11.27 18.26 5.64
N LYS A 47 11.11 18.18 6.97
CA LYS A 47 12.14 17.65 7.87
C LYS A 47 12.13 16.12 7.86
N GLY A 48 13.30 15.53 8.11
CA GLY A 48 13.53 14.09 8.08
C GLY A 48 14.69 13.73 7.15
N ASP A 49 15.25 12.53 7.33
CA ASP A 49 16.42 12.05 6.58
C ASP A 49 16.04 11.21 5.34
N LEU A 50 14.75 11.13 5.04
CA LEU A 50 14.21 10.27 3.98
C LEU A 50 14.53 8.79 4.17
N SER A 51 14.88 8.33 5.37
CA SER A 51 15.03 6.90 5.64
C SER A 51 13.72 6.15 5.37
N ARG A 52 13.86 4.89 4.98
CA ARG A 52 12.74 4.00 4.64
C ARG A 52 12.64 2.90 5.68
N THR A 53 11.45 2.69 6.20
CA THR A 53 11.18 1.61 7.17
C THR A 53 9.97 0.80 6.70
N PRO A 54 10.07 -0.53 6.56
CA PRO A 54 8.91 -1.36 6.31
C PRO A 54 7.90 -1.23 7.46
N LYS A 55 6.63 -0.98 7.15
CA LYS A 55 5.52 -1.04 8.12
C LYS A 55 5.02 -2.48 8.26
N ASP A 56 4.19 -2.78 9.25
CA ASP A 56 3.61 -4.12 9.41
C ASP A 56 2.84 -4.57 8.16
N SER A 57 2.12 -3.61 7.55
CA SER A 57 1.40 -3.81 6.29
C SER A 57 2.28 -4.23 5.11
N PHE A 58 3.60 -3.99 5.17
CA PHE A 58 4.55 -4.50 4.18
C PHE A 58 4.62 -6.03 4.20
N TYR A 59 4.75 -6.61 5.39
CA TYR A 59 4.84 -8.06 5.56
C TYR A 59 3.49 -8.72 5.30
N TRP A 60 2.41 -8.07 5.73
CA TRP A 60 1.06 -8.48 5.36
C TRP A 60 0.88 -8.54 3.84
N TYR A 61 1.17 -7.45 3.11
CA TYR A 61 0.98 -7.43 1.66
C TYR A 61 1.92 -8.38 0.93
N LYS A 62 3.14 -8.60 1.44
CA LYS A 62 4.04 -9.66 0.97
C LYS A 62 3.38 -11.05 1.07
N LYS A 63 2.71 -11.35 2.18
CA LYS A 63 1.97 -12.62 2.40
C LYS A 63 0.77 -12.74 1.47
N VAL A 64 0.00 -11.66 1.29
CA VAL A 64 -1.12 -11.59 0.34
C VAL A 64 -0.66 -11.92 -1.08
N ILE A 65 0.44 -11.30 -1.55
CA ILE A 65 0.99 -11.60 -2.89
C ILE A 65 1.47 -13.05 -2.98
N ALA A 66 2.23 -13.52 -1.98
CA ALA A 66 2.79 -14.87 -1.99
C ALA A 66 1.72 -15.97 -1.97
N SER A 67 0.57 -15.70 -1.35
CA SER A 67 -0.58 -16.60 -1.30
C SER A 67 -1.56 -16.40 -2.47
N GLN A 68 -1.26 -15.52 -3.42
CA GLN A 68 -2.19 -15.11 -4.49
C GLN A 68 -3.56 -14.66 -3.96
N GLY A 69 -3.58 -14.01 -2.79
CA GLY A 69 -4.80 -13.51 -2.15
C GLY A 69 -5.58 -14.55 -1.35
N GLU A 70 -5.06 -15.77 -1.15
CA GLU A 70 -5.72 -16.78 -0.32
C GLU A 70 -5.52 -16.56 1.19
N ASP A 71 -4.43 -15.92 1.60
CA ASP A 71 -4.20 -15.56 3.00
C ASP A 71 -4.22 -14.03 3.19
N LEU A 72 -5.33 -13.55 3.77
CA LEU A 72 -5.55 -12.15 4.10
C LEU A 72 -5.48 -11.86 5.61
N SER A 73 -5.12 -12.86 6.43
CA SER A 73 -5.03 -12.71 7.89
C SER A 73 -3.95 -11.71 8.31
N GLU A 74 -4.07 -11.13 9.49
CA GLU A 74 -3.02 -10.30 10.11
C GLU A 74 -1.92 -11.16 10.75
#